data_AF-A0A957M812-F1
#
_entry.id   AF-A0A957M812-F1
#
_cell.length_a   1.000
_cell.length_b   1.000
_cell.length_c   1.000
_cell.angle_alpha   90.00
_cell.angle_beta   90.00
_cell.angle_gamma   90.00
#
_symmetry.space_group_name_H-M   'P 1'
#
loop_
_entity.id
_entity.type
_entity.pdbx_description
1 polymer ?
#
loop_
_entity_poly.entity_id
_entity_poly.type
_entity_poly.pdbx_seq_one_letter_code
_entity_poly.pdbx_strand_id
1 'polypeptide(L)'
;PYTPALVVMDGVAAFVSGGPDRGELVDAQVMLAGSDRVALDAVGVALLRHFGTTPQVATGPVRAQEQIARAVELGLGLAAAEQIDLVSDDADADELIAAVHEILATE
;
A
#
# COMPACT_ATOMS: atom_id res chain seq x y z
N PRO A 1 10.31 10.14 18.19
CA PRO A 1 10.07 9.77 16.77
C PRO A 1 9.01 10.69 16.16
N TYR A 2 9.17 11.04 14.88
CA TYR A 2 8.16 11.81 14.14
C TYR A 2 6.89 10.96 13.95
N THR A 3 5.73 11.57 14.22
CA THR A 3 4.40 10.95 14.10
C THR A 3 3.52 11.91 13.30
N PRO A 4 3.37 11.70 11.98
CA PRO A 4 2.51 12.56 11.18
C PRO A 4 1.06 12.42 11.64
N ALA A 5 0.30 13.52 11.61
CA ALA A 5 -1.14 13.47 11.83
C ALA A 5 -1.90 12.99 10.59
N LEU A 6 -1.34 13.25 9.41
CA LEU A 6 -1.86 12.86 8.12
C LEU A 6 -0.70 12.66 7.14
N VAL A 7 -0.77 11.59 6.37
CA VAL A 7 0.09 11.34 5.22
C VAL A 7 -0.82 11.36 3.99
N VAL A 8 -0.36 12.02 2.93
CA VAL A 8 -1.03 12.05 1.63
C VAL A 8 -0.02 11.59 0.59
N MET A 9 -0.41 10.64 -0.25
CA MET A 9 0.44 10.05 -1.28
C MET A 9 -0.26 10.17 -2.64
N ASP A 10 0.47 10.70 -3.61
CA ASP A 10 0.07 10.70 -5.01
C ASP A 10 0.44 9.35 -5.64
N GLY A 11 -0.57 8.64 -6.12
CA GLY A 11 -0.47 7.40 -6.86
C GLY A 11 -1.22 7.46 -8.19
N VAL A 12 -1.42 8.65 -8.75
CA VAL A 12 -2.11 8.80 -10.05
C VAL A 12 -1.33 8.07 -11.14
N ALA A 13 -0.02 8.27 -11.19
CA ALA A 13 0.91 7.46 -11.97
C ALA A 13 1.90 6.76 -11.04
N ALA A 14 2.11 5.46 -11.24
CA ALA A 14 2.97 4.65 -10.38
C ALA A 14 4.00 3.86 -11.20
N PHE A 15 5.23 3.76 -10.69
CA PHE A 15 6.23 2.85 -11.24
C PHE A 15 6.06 1.47 -10.61
N VAL A 16 5.70 0.45 -11.41
CA VAL A 16 5.53 -0.93 -10.91
C VAL A 16 6.81 -1.77 -10.98
N SER A 17 7.81 -1.29 -11.72
CA SER A 17 9.14 -1.86 -11.81
C SER A 17 10.19 -0.76 -11.97
N GLY A 18 11.43 -1.01 -11.54
CA GLY A 18 12.60 -0.16 -11.85
C GLY A 18 12.64 1.25 -11.23
N GLY A 19 11.64 1.63 -10.43
CA GLY A 19 11.50 2.96 -9.82
C GLY A 19 12.68 3.39 -8.92
N PRO A 20 12.65 4.62 -8.36
CA PRO A 20 11.50 5.54 -8.31
C PRO A 20 11.43 6.57 -9.45
N ASP A 21 12.41 6.61 -10.36
CA ASP A 21 12.50 7.61 -11.44
C ASP A 21 12.50 7.00 -12.85
N ARG A 22 12.47 5.67 -12.95
CA ARG A 22 12.53 4.91 -14.21
C ARG A 22 11.70 3.62 -14.10
N GLY A 23 11.44 2.99 -15.25
CA GLY A 23 10.79 1.69 -15.34
C GLY A 23 9.37 1.77 -15.91
N GLU A 24 8.56 0.76 -15.62
CA GLU A 24 7.21 0.65 -16.16
C GLU A 24 6.22 1.52 -15.38
N LEU A 25 5.59 2.46 -16.08
CA LEU A 25 4.54 3.31 -15.54
C LEU A 25 3.17 2.69 -15.79
N VAL A 26 2.35 2.71 -14.75
CA VAL A 26 0.92 2.39 -14.82
C VAL A 26 0.10 3.60 -14.43
N ASP A 27 -1.10 3.66 -14.99
CA ASP A 27 -2.09 4.66 -14.65
C ASP A 27 -2.99 4.12 -13.54
N ALA A 28 -2.57 4.34 -12.28
CA ALA A 28 -3.27 3.79 -11.12
C ALA A 28 -4.43 4.68 -10.66
N GLN A 29 -4.42 5.97 -11.03
CA GLN A 29 -5.50 6.93 -10.80
C GLN A 29 -5.98 7.01 -9.33
N VAL A 30 -5.07 6.83 -8.36
CA VAL A 30 -5.40 6.89 -6.92
C VAL A 30 -4.67 8.00 -6.16
N MET A 31 -5.34 8.54 -5.16
CA MET A 31 -4.75 9.36 -4.10
C MET A 31 -4.98 8.64 -2.77
N LEU A 32 -3.94 8.45 -1.97
CA LEU A 32 -4.06 7.82 -0.66
C LEU A 32 -3.91 8.85 0.45
N ALA A 33 -4.73 8.74 1.49
CA ALA A 33 -4.62 9.56 2.68
C ALA A 33 -4.89 8.72 3.94
N GLY A 34 -4.09 8.93 4.99
CA GLY A 34 -4.25 8.16 6.22
C GLY A 34 -3.39 8.69 7.37
N SER A 35 -3.74 8.29 8.59
CA SER A 35 -3.01 8.68 9.81
C SER A 35 -1.88 7.72 10.19
N ASP A 36 -1.87 6.51 9.62
CA ASP A 36 -0.83 5.50 9.86
C ASP A 36 0.02 5.33 8.59
N ARG A 37 1.28 5.74 8.66
CA ARG A 37 2.24 5.64 7.55
C ARG A 37 2.56 4.20 7.17
N VAL A 38 2.58 3.28 8.15
CA VAL A 38 2.91 1.87 7.90
C VAL A 38 1.73 1.19 7.22
N ALA A 39 0.50 1.55 7.61
CA ALA A 39 -0.71 1.12 6.91
C ALA A 39 -0.70 1.58 5.45
N LEU A 40 -0.33 2.84 5.18
CA LEU A 40 -0.24 3.34 3.80
C LEU A 40 0.83 2.63 2.98
N ASP A 41 1.98 2.30 3.56
CA ASP A 41 3.01 1.50 2.86
C ASP A 41 2.47 0.10 2.52
N ALA A 42 1.72 -0.53 3.43
CA ALA A 42 1.07 -1.82 3.17
C ALA A 42 0.04 -1.74 2.02
N VAL A 43 -0.80 -0.69 2.02
CA VAL A 43 -1.74 -0.43 0.93
C VAL A 43 -1.01 -0.16 -0.39
N GLY A 44 0.09 0.59 -0.35
CA GLY A 44 0.96 0.81 -1.52
C GLY A 44 1.50 -0.49 -2.11
N VAL A 45 1.98 -1.41 -1.26
CA VAL A 45 2.41 -2.75 -1.71
C VAL A 45 1.25 -3.52 -2.34
N ALA A 46 0.06 -3.47 -1.75
CA ALA A 46 -1.12 -4.14 -2.30
C ALA A 46 -1.54 -3.56 -3.66
N LEU A 47 -1.49 -2.24 -3.84
CA LEU A 47 -1.71 -1.58 -5.12
C LEU A 47 -0.67 -1.99 -6.16
N LEU A 48 0.61 -2.01 -5.80
CA LEU A 48 1.67 -2.48 -6.70
C LEU A 48 1.41 -3.92 -7.17
N ARG A 49 0.95 -4.80 -6.28
CA ARG A 49 0.57 -6.18 -6.64
C ARG A 49 -0.62 -6.21 -7.60
N HIS A 50 -1.63 -5.39 -7.34
CA HIS A 50 -2.82 -5.28 -8.19
C HIS A 50 -2.46 -4.84 -9.62
N PHE A 51 -1.60 -3.81 -9.76
CA PHE A 51 -1.21 -3.28 -11.07
C PHE A 51 -0.06 -4.04 -11.77
N GLY A 52 0.47 -5.09 -11.14
CA GLY A 52 1.52 -5.94 -11.72
C GLY A 52 2.94 -5.46 -11.36
N THR A 53 3.47 -6.00 -10.26
CA THR A 53 4.80 -5.64 -9.73
C THR A 53 5.89 -6.68 -10.01
N THR A 54 7.10 -6.40 -9.54
CA THR A 54 8.25 -7.31 -9.57
C THR A 54 8.03 -8.57 -8.72
N PRO A 55 8.67 -9.72 -9.06
CA PRO A 55 8.53 -10.97 -8.32
C PRO A 55 8.82 -10.87 -6.81
N GLN A 56 9.73 -9.97 -6.43
CA GLN A 56 10.14 -9.72 -5.05
C GLN A 56 9.00 -9.14 -4.20
N VAL A 57 8.12 -8.34 -4.81
CA VAL A 57 6.99 -7.70 -4.13
C VAL A 57 5.72 -8.53 -4.31
N ALA A 58 5.62 -9.32 -5.38
CA ALA A 58 4.40 -10.01 -5.80
C ALA A 58 3.87 -11.10 -4.85
N THR A 59 4.71 -11.67 -3.97
CA THR A 59 4.35 -12.90 -3.23
C THR A 59 4.53 -12.77 -1.72
N GLY A 60 3.86 -13.68 -0.98
CA GLY A 60 3.87 -13.74 0.47
C GLY A 60 3.05 -12.63 1.16
N PRO A 61 2.94 -12.67 2.49
CA PRO A 61 2.18 -11.68 3.24
C PRO A 61 2.78 -10.27 3.11
N VAL A 62 1.94 -9.25 2.93
CA VAL A 62 2.38 -7.84 2.83
C VAL A 62 3.14 -7.40 4.07
N ARG A 63 2.70 -7.83 5.25
CA ARG A 63 3.38 -7.59 6.54
C ARG A 63 4.80 -8.17 6.63
N ALA A 64 5.16 -9.15 5.80
CA ALA A 64 6.50 -9.73 5.77
C ALA A 64 7.48 -8.96 4.88
N GLN A 65 7.04 -7.92 4.18
CA GLN A 65 7.95 -7.01 3.51
C GLN A 65 8.89 -6.39 4.55
N GLU A 66 10.20 -6.46 4.29
CA GLU A 66 11.25 -6.15 5.28
C GLU A 66 11.04 -4.80 5.98
N GLN A 67 10.70 -3.77 5.19
CA GLN A 67 10.49 -2.41 5.71
C GLN A 67 9.24 -2.32 6.61
N ILE A 68 8.16 -3.00 6.24
CA ILE A 68 6.91 -3.03 7.00
C ILE A 68 7.13 -3.80 8.31
N ALA A 69 7.65 -5.03 8.22
CA ALA A 69 7.96 -5.86 9.40
C ALA A 69 8.83 -5.10 10.40
N ARG A 70 9.88 -4.44 9.92
CA ARG A 70 10.77 -3.64 10.76
C ARG A 70 10.08 -2.44 11.40
N ALA A 71 9.18 -1.77 10.68
CA ALA A 71 8.41 -0.66 11.24
C ALA A 71 7.46 -1.11 12.36
N VAL A 72 6.85 -2.30 12.23
CA VAL A 72 6.03 -2.92 13.28
C VAL A 72 6.87 -3.25 14.51
N GLU A 73 8.04 -3.88 14.33
CA GLU A 73 8.97 -4.18 15.44
C GLU A 73 9.39 -2.93 16.22
N LEU A 74 9.52 -1.79 15.52
CA LEU A 74 9.86 -0.50 16.10
C LEU A 74 8.66 0.26 16.68
N GLY A 75 7.44 -0.30 16.59
CA GLY A 75 6.22 0.31 17.11
C GLY A 75 5.82 1.59 16.36
N LEU A 76 6.10 1.68 15.06
CA LEU A 76 5.88 2.89 14.26
C LEU A 76 4.50 2.99 13.59
N GLY A 77 3.68 1.93 13.68
CA GLY A 77 2.36 1.83 13.07
C GLY A 77 1.80 0.41 13.10
N LEU A 78 0.85 0.16 12.19
CA LEU A 78 0.05 -1.06 11.99
C LEU A 78 0.67 -2.37 12.48
N ALA A 79 -0.08 -3.14 13.27
CA ALA A 79 0.33 -4.48 13.71
C ALA A 79 -0.31 -5.62 12.88
N ALA A 80 -1.48 -5.36 12.27
CA ALA A 80 -2.25 -6.36 11.53
C ALA A 80 -3.08 -5.73 10.41
N ALA A 81 -3.27 -6.46 9.31
CA ALA A 81 -3.96 -5.96 8.10
C ALA A 81 -5.44 -5.63 8.35
N GLU A 82 -6.07 -6.31 9.30
CA GLU A 82 -7.48 -6.13 9.69
C GLU A 82 -7.75 -4.78 10.37
N GLN A 83 -6.69 -4.06 10.74
CA GLN A 83 -6.79 -2.71 11.31
C GLN A 83 -6.82 -1.62 10.22
N ILE A 84 -6.63 -1.99 8.95
CA ILE A 84 -6.74 -1.07 7.82
C ILE A 84 -8.20 -1.02 7.36
N ASP A 85 -8.81 0.16 7.48
CA ASP A 85 -10.12 0.47 6.92
C ASP A 85 -9.94 1.36 5.69
N LEU A 86 -10.32 0.86 4.51
CA LEU A 86 -10.24 1.60 3.25
C LEU A 86 -11.62 2.14 2.90
N VAL A 87 -11.69 3.46 2.76
CA VAL A 87 -12.92 4.17 2.43
C VAL A 87 -12.67 5.16 1.30
N SER A 88 -13.68 5.33 0.46
CA SER A 88 -13.70 6.31 -0.63
C SER A 88 -15.13 6.87 -0.74
N ASP A 89 -15.25 8.13 -1.14
CA ASP A 89 -16.53 8.71 -1.56
C ASP A 89 -16.81 8.52 -3.06
N ASP A 90 -15.83 8.00 -3.80
CA ASP A 90 -15.96 7.57 -5.19
C ASP A 90 -16.42 6.11 -5.26
N ALA A 91 -17.60 5.89 -5.84
CA ALA A 91 -18.17 4.56 -6.04
C ALA A 91 -17.36 3.71 -7.02
N ASP A 92 -16.61 4.32 -7.94
CA ASP A 92 -15.75 3.59 -8.87
C ASP A 92 -14.53 2.96 -8.14
N ALA A 93 -14.25 3.39 -6.91
CA ALA A 93 -13.16 2.83 -6.09
C ALA A 93 -13.53 1.50 -5.41
N ASP A 94 -14.81 1.11 -5.35
CA ASP A 94 -15.26 -0.06 -4.58
C ASP A 94 -14.58 -1.36 -5.04
N GLU A 95 -14.45 -1.56 -6.36
CA GLU A 95 -13.79 -2.74 -6.92
C GLU A 95 -12.30 -2.78 -6.58
N LEU A 96 -11.62 -1.63 -6.64
CA LEU A 96 -10.21 -1.52 -6.28
C LEU A 96 -10.00 -1.73 -4.79
N ILE A 97 -10.84 -1.14 -3.94
CA ILE A 97 -10.82 -1.33 -2.48
C ILE A 97 -10.97 -2.81 -2.13
N ALA A 98 -11.93 -3.50 -2.74
CA ALA A 98 -12.13 -4.93 -2.53
C ALA A 98 -10.88 -5.74 -2.94
N ALA A 99 -10.32 -5.48 -4.12
CA ALA A 99 -9.11 -6.16 -4.59
C ALA A 99 -7.90 -5.91 -3.68
N VAL A 100 -7.71 -4.68 -3.20
CA VAL A 100 -6.63 -4.32 -2.27
C VAL A 100 -6.83 -5.04 -0.93
N HIS A 101 -8.04 -5.10 -0.41
CA HIS A 101 -8.35 -5.84 0.82
C HIS A 101 -8.02 -7.34 0.70
N GLU A 102 -8.37 -7.98 -0.42
CA GLU A 102 -8.04 -9.39 -0.66
C GLU A 102 -6.52 -9.63 -0.65
N ILE A 103 -5.75 -8.72 -1.27
CA ILE A 103 -4.29 -8.80 -1.29
C ILE A 103 -3.71 -8.60 0.13
N LEU A 104 -4.25 -7.67 0.91
CA LEU A 104 -3.83 -7.41 2.29
C LEU A 104 -4.13 -8.59 3.22
N ALA A 105 -5.24 -9.29 2.99
CA ALA A 105 -5.66 -10.46 3.76
C ALA A 105 -4.89 -11.76 3.41
N THR A 106 -4.02 -11.73 2.39
CA THR A 106 -3.21 -12.88 2.02
C THR A 106 -2.07 -13.08 3.01
N GLU A 107 -2.05 -14.25 3.65
CA GLU A 107 -1.11 -14.64 4.72
C GLU A 107 0.15 -15.36 4.25
#